data_AF-A0A7C7ITT4-F1
#
_entry.id   AF-A0A7C7ITT4-F1
#
_cell.length_a   1.000
_cell.length_b   1.000
_cell.length_c   1.000
_cell.angle_alpha   90.00
_cell.angle_beta   90.00
_cell.angle_gamma   90.00
#
_symmetry.space_group_name_H-M   'P 1'
#
loop_
_entity.id
_entity.type
_entity.pdbx_description
1 polymer ?
#
loop_
_entity_poly.entity_id
_entity_poly.type
_entity_poly.pdbx_seq_one_letter_code
_entity_poly.pdbx_strand_id
1 'polypeptide(L)' 'WSAEMFLMFNLNRPDIFPIKDIGLLRAISKNYKTSYPPSKKFLDKISRLHVGYRTVFTWYMWRSIDPVDVDY' A
#
# COMPACT_ATOMS: atom_id res chain seq x y z
N TRP A 1 -5.49 4.49 -9.16
CA TRP A 1 -4.46 5.35 -8.57
C TRP A 1 -5.05 6.72 -8.20
N SER A 2 -5.36 7.63 -9.14
CA SER A 2 -5.78 9.01 -8.80
C SER A 2 -7.04 9.10 -7.92
N ALA A 3 -8.10 8.36 -8.26
CA ALA A 3 -9.32 8.33 -7.44
C ALA A 3 -9.08 7.69 -6.06
N GLU A 4 -8.23 6.67 -5.98
CA GLU A 4 -7.89 5.98 -4.73
C GLU A 4 -7.12 6.92 -3.79
N MET A 5 -6.16 7.69 -4.32
CA MET A 5 -5.44 8.72 -3.56
C MET A 5 -6.39 9.80 -3.06
N PHE A 6 -7.30 10.28 -3.91
CA PHE A 6 -8.30 11.27 -3.49
C PHE A 6 -9.17 10.74 -2.34
N LEU A 7 -9.67 9.50 -2.45
CA LEU A 7 -10.47 8.85 -1.41
C LEU A 7 -9.73 8.68 -0.09
N MET A 8 -8.42 8.39 -0.14
CA MET A 8 -7.60 8.22 1.06
C MET A 8 -7.35 9.55 1.77
N PHE A 9 -6.92 10.60 1.05
CA PHE A 9 -6.44 11.84 1.67
C PHE A 9 -7.52 12.92 1.86
N ASN A 10 -8.53 12.98 0.98
CA ASN A 10 -9.57 14.01 1.05
C ASN A 10 -10.84 13.51 1.75
N LEU A 11 -11.12 12.22 1.65
CA LEU A 11 -12.34 11.61 2.19
C LEU A 11 -12.06 10.63 3.35
N ASN A 12 -10.81 10.53 3.80
CA ASN A 12 -10.37 9.71 4.93
C ASN A 12 -10.93 8.29 4.92
N ARG A 13 -11.06 7.67 3.73
CA ARG A 13 -11.60 6.32 3.64
C ARG A 13 -10.58 5.31 4.20
N PRO A 14 -10.95 4.50 5.21
CA PRO A 14 -10.01 3.61 5.90
C PRO A 14 -9.67 2.33 5.11
N ASP A 15 -10.42 2.03 4.05
CA ASP A 15 -10.39 0.72 3.40
C ASP A 15 -10.05 0.77 1.90
N ILE A 16 -9.03 1.54 1.54
CA ILE A 16 -8.52 1.69 0.17
C ILE A 16 -7.21 0.92 -0.02
N PHE A 17 -7.08 0.20 -1.13
CA PHE A 17 -5.89 -0.56 -1.49
C PHE A 17 -5.49 -0.30 -2.94
N PRO A 18 -4.55 0.61 -3.21
CA PRO A 18 -4.21 1.04 -4.56
C PRO A 18 -3.31 0.02 -5.27
N ILE A 19 -3.90 -1.01 -5.89
CA ILE A 19 -3.19 -2.12 -6.56
C ILE A 19 -2.24 -1.65 -7.67
N LYS A 20 -2.51 -0.48 -8.27
CA LYS A 20 -1.70 0.10 -9.36
C LYS A 20 -0.59 1.03 -8.86
N ASP A 21 -0.41 1.20 -7.55
CA ASP A 21 0.62 2.07 -7.01
C ASP A 21 2.01 1.42 -7.03
N ILE A 22 2.95 2.03 -7.76
CA ILE A 22 4.30 1.49 -7.94
C ILE A 22 5.06 1.47 -6.61
N GLY A 23 4.86 2.48 -5.75
CA GLY A 23 5.48 2.55 -4.44
C GLY A 23 5.04 1.41 -3.54
N LEU A 24 3.72 1.17 -3.45
CA LEU A 24 3.12 0.06 -2.71
C LEU A 24 3.60 -1.29 -3.22
N LEU A 25 3.60 -1.50 -4.55
CA LEU A 25 4.08 -2.76 -5.13
C LEU A 25 5.56 -3.01 -4.83
N ARG A 26 6.41 -1.98 -4.90
CA ARG A 26 7.83 -2.07 -4.52
C ARG A 26 8.01 -2.36 -3.04
N ALA A 27 7.25 -1.69 -2.17
CA ALA A 27 7.27 -1.91 -0.73
C ALA A 27 6.85 -3.34 -0.35
N ILE A 28 5.76 -3.84 -0.95
CA ILE A 28 5.31 -5.22 -0.76
C ILE A 28 6.40 -6.20 -1.24
N SER A 29 6.97 -5.99 -2.42
CA SER A 29 8.06 -6.84 -2.92
C SER A 29 9.26 -6.86 -1.98
N LYS A 30 9.65 -5.71 -1.42
CA LYS A 30 10.79 -5.60 -0.49
C LYS A 30 10.48 -6.27 0.86
N ASN A 31 9.32 -5.99 1.45
CA ASN A 31 8.94 -6.47 2.78
C ASN A 31 8.63 -7.97 2.80
N TYR A 32 7.94 -8.47 1.76
CA TYR A 32 7.58 -9.89 1.65
C TYR A 32 8.62 -10.72 0.87
N LYS A 33 9.76 -10.12 0.48
CA LYS A 33 10.83 -10.77 -0.30
C LYS A 33 10.31 -11.49 -1.55
N THR A 34 9.34 -10.88 -2.23
CA THR A 34 8.74 -11.43 -3.47
C THR A 34 9.28 -10.73 -4.70
N SER A 35 9.35 -11.44 -5.83
CA SER A 35 9.72 -10.83 -7.12
C SER A 35 8.81 -9.63 -7.46
N TYR A 36 9.41 -8.59 -8.05
CA TYR A 36 8.69 -7.43 -8.57
C TYR A 36 8.44 -7.61 -10.08
N PRO A 37 7.20 -7.44 -10.56
CA PRO A 37 6.00 -7.10 -9.81
C PRO A 37 5.38 -8.33 -9.09
N PRO A 38 4.79 -8.14 -7.89
CA PRO A 38 4.13 -9.22 -7.19
C PRO A 38 2.87 -9.67 -7.95
N SER A 39 2.56 -10.97 -7.87
CA SER A 39 1.40 -11.54 -8.55
C SER A 39 0.08 -10.96 -8.05
N LYS A 40 -0.90 -10.74 -8.95
CA LYS A 40 -2.24 -10.25 -8.57
C LYS A 40 -2.91 -11.13 -7.50
N LYS A 41 -2.72 -12.45 -7.56
CA LYS A 41 -3.26 -13.39 -6.55
C LYS A 41 -2.65 -13.14 -5.17
N PHE A 42 -1.38 -12.77 -5.13
CA PHE A 42 -0.67 -12.46 -3.89
C PHE A 42 -1.14 -11.13 -3.29
N LEU A 43 -1.28 -10.10 -4.12
CA LEU A 43 -1.83 -8.80 -3.70
C LEU A 43 -3.25 -8.91 -3.16
N ASP A 44 -4.09 -9.73 -3.80
CA ASP A 44 -5.45 -10.00 -3.36
C ASP A 44 -5.49 -10.78 -2.04
N LYS A 45 -4.53 -11.70 -1.82
CA LYS A 45 -4.34 -12.35 -0.51
C LYS A 45 -3.96 -11.35 0.59
N ILE A 46 -3.01 -10.45 0.33
CA ILE A 46 -2.62 -9.39 1.28
C ILE A 46 -3.77 -8.44 1.55
N SER A 47 -4.46 -7.97 0.51
CA SER A 47 -5.63 -7.10 0.63
C SER A 47 -6.69 -7.72 1.54
N ARG A 48 -6.99 -9.02 1.35
CA ARG A 48 -7.93 -9.77 2.20
C ARG A 48 -7.50 -9.87 3.67
N LEU A 49 -6.21 -9.96 3.94
CA LEU A 49 -5.69 -10.01 5.32
C LEU A 49 -5.87 -8.68 6.07
N HIS A 50 -5.91 -7.56 5.34
CA HIS A 50 -5.99 -6.21 5.91
C HIS A 50 -7.35 -5.53 5.68
N VAL A 51 -8.40 -6.29 5.38
CA VAL A 51 -9.76 -5.75 5.17
C VAL A 51 -10.20 -4.93 6.40
N GLY A 52 -10.75 -3.74 6.13
CA GLY A 52 -11.18 -2.77 7.15
C GLY A 52 -10.16 -1.66 7.40
N TYR A 53 -8.86 -1.94 7.21
CA TYR A 53 -7.76 -1.00 7.47
C TYR A 53 -6.72 -0.97 6.36
N ARG A 54 -7.13 -1.22 5.11
CA ARG A 54 -6.23 -1.28 3.95
C ARG A 54 -5.48 0.04 3.69
N THR A 55 -6.08 1.18 4.04
CA THR A 55 -5.42 2.49 3.91
C THR A 55 -4.24 2.60 4.87
N VAL A 56 -4.39 2.14 6.12
CA VAL A 56 -3.31 2.15 7.12
C VAL A 56 -2.16 1.25 6.67
N PHE A 57 -2.47 0.04 6.18
CA PHE A 57 -1.47 -0.86 5.62
C PHE A 57 -0.67 -0.19 4.49
N THR A 58 -1.38 0.48 3.57
CA THR A 58 -0.76 1.19 2.44
C THR A 58 0.21 2.28 2.92
N TRP A 59 -0.17 3.03 3.96
CA TRP A 59 0.69 4.03 4.59
C TRP A 59 1.99 3.45 5.15
N TYR A 60 1.89 2.35 5.91
CA TYR A 60 3.09 1.68 6.45
C TYR A 60 4.01 1.15 5.35
N MET A 61 3.44 0.63 4.27
CA MET A 61 4.22 0.16 3.13
C MET A 61 4.99 1.31 2.46
N TRP A 62 4.35 2.46 2.26
CA TRP A 62 5.07 3.65 1.77
C TRP A 62 6.19 4.09 2.71
N ARG A 63 5.93 4.14 4.02
CA ARG A 63 6.98 4.49 5.01
C ARG A 63 8.13 3.50 5.06
N SER A 64 7.91 2.23 4.73
CA SER A 64 8.99 1.21 4.73
C SER A 64 10.02 1.37 3.59
N ILE A 65 9.66 2.08 2.52
CA ILE A 65 10.56 2.35 1.39
C ILE A 65 11.06 3.78 1.36
N ASP A 66 10.45 4.67 2.14
CA ASP A 66 10.82 6.06 2.26
C ASP A 66 12.08 6.18 3.14
N PRO A 67 13.21 6.65 2.59
CA PRO A 67 14.47 6.77 3.33
C PRO A 67 14.51 7.98 4.27
N VAL A 68 13.47 8.82 4.27
CA VAL A 68 13.47 10.08 5.03
C VAL A 68 12.92 9.86 6.44
N ASP A 69 13.78 10.09 7.44
CA ASP A 69 13.37 10.30 8.82
C ASP A 69 12.43 11.52 8.87
N VAL A 70 11.22 11.32 9.38
CA VAL A 70 10.26 12.42 9.54
C VAL A 70 10.72 13.18 10.78
N ASP A 71 11.37 14.32 10.57
CA ASP A 71 11.57 15.31 11.62
C ASP A 71 10.19 15.87 12.01
N TYR A 72 9.86 15.76 13.30
CA TYR A 72 8.62 16.26 13.91
C TYR A 72 8.87 17.60 14.60
#